data_AF-A0A835Y6S4-F1
#
_entry.id   AF-A0A835Y6S4-F1
#
_cell.length_a   1.000
_cell.length_b   1.000
_cell.length_c   1.000
_cell.angle_alpha   90.00
_cell.angle_beta   90.00
_cell.angle_gamma   90.00
#
_symmetry.space_group_name_H-M   'P 1'
#
loop_
_entity.id
_entity.type
_entity.pdbx_description
1 polymer ?
#
loop_
_entity_poly.entity_id
_entity_poly.type
_entity_poly.pdbx_seq_one_letter_code
_entity_poly.pdbx_strand_id
1 'polypeptide(L)'
;MPRKVRCAVRGTAHLLIYDGRNFFWCETVRLSCSSDFYDSSKRYAGLVLYGKGGSSKFELNGHRVRCGYVIIKDSSELGFSSFLDGVVHGDTFHSVFGLDELPEDLVAEGFSITGGEVVGRSGTFNTGGDMQRASLDLVEELASGWRRGSVQPGTTATVKDLMHLL
;
A
#
# COMPACT_ATOMS: atom_id res chain seq x y z
N MET A 1 -21.94 6.55 -21.77
CA MET A 1 -21.18 5.73 -20.79
C MET A 1 -20.07 6.59 -20.21
N PRO A 2 -20.03 6.88 -18.91
CA PRO A 2 -18.96 7.69 -18.35
C PRO A 2 -17.63 6.93 -18.46
N ARG A 3 -16.61 7.55 -19.04
CA ARG A 3 -15.26 7.00 -19.13
C ARG A 3 -14.72 6.82 -17.71
N LYS A 4 -14.26 5.61 -17.37
CA LYS A 4 -13.51 5.34 -16.13
C LYS A 4 -12.29 6.27 -16.11
N VAL A 5 -12.33 7.30 -15.28
CA VAL A 5 -11.15 8.13 -14.99
C VAL A 5 -10.13 7.20 -14.32
N ARG A 6 -8.92 7.11 -14.89
CA ARG A 6 -7.83 6.35 -14.27
C ARG A 6 -7.30 7.16 -13.08
N CYS A 7 -7.83 6.87 -11.91
CA CYS A 7 -7.52 7.50 -10.63
C CYS A 7 -6.33 6.83 -9.91
N ALA A 8 -5.30 6.39 -10.63
CA ALA A 8 -4.16 5.70 -10.01
C ALA A 8 -2.84 6.27 -10.52
N VAL A 9 -1.97 6.68 -9.59
CA VAL A 9 -0.56 6.97 -9.89
C VAL A 9 0.20 5.65 -9.94
N ARG A 10 1.13 5.52 -10.89
CA ARG A 10 1.94 4.32 -11.09
C ARG A 10 3.40 4.71 -11.18
N GLY A 11 4.23 4.01 -10.41
CA GLY A 11 5.68 4.00 -10.56
C GLY A 11 6.15 2.65 -11.09
N THR A 12 7.35 2.63 -11.67
CA THR A 12 8.05 1.37 -11.98
C THR A 12 8.70 0.87 -10.70
N ALA A 13 8.76 -0.44 -10.52
CA ALA A 13 9.48 -1.01 -9.40
C ALA A 13 10.08 -2.35 -9.81
N HIS A 14 11.13 -2.77 -9.14
CA HIS A 14 11.63 -4.14 -9.24
C HIS A 14 11.83 -4.64 -7.82
N LEU A 15 10.72 -4.99 -7.17
CA LEU A 15 10.70 -5.51 -5.81
C LEU A 15 10.48 -7.02 -5.84
N LEU A 16 11.33 -7.75 -5.13
CA LEU A 16 11.13 -9.17 -4.82
C LEU A 16 10.77 -9.30 -3.34
N ILE A 17 9.55 -9.75 -3.06
CA ILE A 17 9.04 -9.96 -1.70
C ILE A 17 8.96 -11.47 -1.43
N TYR A 18 9.38 -11.91 -0.25
CA TYR A 18 9.30 -13.29 0.19
C TYR A 18 8.45 -13.40 1.46
N ASP A 19 7.36 -14.18 1.43
CA ASP A 19 6.46 -14.33 2.59
C ASP A 19 6.84 -15.49 3.52
N GLY A 20 8.03 -16.08 3.35
CA GLY A 20 8.42 -17.31 4.03
C GLY A 20 8.06 -18.61 3.28
N ARG A 21 7.30 -18.52 2.18
CA ARG A 21 6.89 -19.66 1.34
C ARG A 21 6.95 -19.38 -0.15
N ASN A 22 6.62 -18.17 -0.57
CA ASN A 22 6.44 -17.74 -1.95
C ASN A 22 7.22 -16.45 -2.22
N PHE A 23 7.64 -16.30 -3.47
CA PHE A 23 8.24 -15.07 -3.98
C PHE A 23 7.24 -14.28 -4.82
N PHE A 24 7.15 -12.97 -4.59
CA PHE A 24 6.32 -12.04 -5.34
C PHE A 24 7.19 -11.00 -6.02
N TRP A 25 7.11 -10.96 -7.35
CA TRP A 25 7.80 -9.97 -8.16
C TRP A 25 6.85 -8.81 -8.50
N CYS A 26 7.14 -7.62 -7.98
CA CYS A 26 6.40 -6.40 -8.29
C CYS A 26 7.18 -5.55 -9.30
N GLU A 27 6.66 -5.46 -10.53
CA GLU A 27 7.21 -4.61 -11.60
C GLU A 27 6.72 -3.15 -11.54
N THR A 28 5.62 -2.93 -10.82
CA THR A 28 5.01 -1.61 -10.71
C THR A 28 4.40 -1.45 -9.33
N VAL A 29 4.49 -0.26 -8.78
CA VAL A 29 3.73 0.13 -7.58
C VAL A 29 2.64 1.11 -7.98
N ARG A 30 1.47 0.98 -7.36
CA ARG A 30 0.25 1.68 -7.76
C ARG A 30 -0.47 2.22 -6.55
N LEU A 31 -0.67 3.54 -6.52
CA LEU A 31 -1.53 4.16 -5.54
C LEU A 31 -3.00 3.92 -5.91
N SER A 32 -3.78 3.43 -4.95
CA SER A 32 -5.20 3.12 -5.10
C SER A 32 -6.02 4.37 -5.34
N CYS A 33 -7.01 4.26 -6.22
CA CYS A 33 -8.07 5.26 -6.38
C CYS A 33 -8.88 5.51 -5.10
N SER A 34 -8.89 4.55 -4.18
CA SER A 34 -9.60 4.67 -2.90
C SER A 34 -8.77 5.39 -1.83
N SER A 35 -7.56 5.84 -2.19
CA SER A 35 -6.69 6.61 -1.28
C SER A 35 -7.18 8.04 -1.13
N ASP A 36 -6.97 8.61 0.05
CA ASP A 36 -7.22 10.03 0.29
C ASP A 36 -6.15 10.90 -0.38
N PHE A 37 -6.50 12.15 -0.66
CA PHE A 37 -5.53 13.10 -1.19
C PHE A 37 -4.46 13.42 -0.16
N TYR A 38 -3.22 13.48 -0.62
CA TYR A 38 -2.08 13.76 0.24
C TYR A 38 -1.97 15.26 0.56
N ASP A 39 -1.81 15.55 1.84
CA ASP A 39 -1.59 16.87 2.43
C ASP A 39 -0.50 16.72 3.50
N SER A 40 0.64 17.38 3.31
CA SER A 40 1.79 17.26 4.21
C SER A 40 1.52 17.72 5.64
N SER A 41 0.42 18.46 5.89
CA SER A 41 0.00 18.88 7.24
C SER A 41 -0.77 17.79 8.01
N LYS A 42 -1.22 16.74 7.32
CA LYS A 42 -2.03 15.67 7.88
C LYS A 42 -1.20 14.43 8.23
N ARG A 43 -1.85 13.48 8.90
CA ARG A 43 -1.30 12.17 9.23
C ARG A 43 -2.07 11.09 8.49
N TYR A 44 -1.35 10.17 7.86
CA TYR A 44 -1.95 9.08 7.09
C TYR A 44 -1.52 7.73 7.64
N ALA A 45 -2.45 6.78 7.57
CA ALA A 45 -2.12 5.36 7.62
C ALA A 45 -2.16 4.80 6.21
N GLY A 46 -1.27 3.87 5.92
CA GLY A 46 -1.14 3.29 4.61
C GLY A 46 -0.82 1.81 4.67
N LEU A 47 -1.07 1.18 3.54
CA LEU A 47 -0.88 -0.25 3.29
C LEU A 47 -0.18 -0.43 1.95
N VAL A 48 0.71 -1.41 1.87
CA VAL A 48 1.20 -1.97 0.61
C VAL A 48 0.82 -3.43 0.56
N LEU A 49 0.13 -3.86 -0.51
CA LEU A 49 -0.25 -5.26 -0.71
C LEU A 49 0.61 -5.87 -1.81
N TYR A 50 1.19 -7.04 -1.52
CA TYR A 50 2.13 -7.73 -2.41
C TYR A 50 1.51 -8.97 -3.05
N GLY A 51 0.76 -9.75 -2.27
CA GLY A 51 0.24 -11.03 -2.73
C GLY A 51 -0.83 -11.62 -1.82
N LYS A 52 -1.54 -12.62 -2.33
CA LYS A 52 -2.47 -13.44 -1.55
C LYS A 52 -2.40 -14.88 -2.03
N GLY A 53 -2.20 -15.84 -1.13
CA GLY A 53 -2.21 -17.27 -1.45
C GLY A 53 -1.20 -17.65 -2.54
N GLY A 54 0.00 -17.06 -2.51
CA GLY A 54 1.04 -17.27 -3.53
C GLY A 54 0.81 -16.56 -4.87
N SER A 55 -0.28 -15.80 -5.03
CA SER A 55 -0.55 -15.01 -6.24
C SER A 55 -0.23 -13.54 -6.08
N SER A 56 0.49 -12.96 -7.05
CA SER A 56 0.76 -11.52 -7.16
C SER A 56 -0.40 -10.72 -7.82
N LYS A 57 -1.48 -11.41 -8.22
CA LYS A 57 -2.69 -10.83 -8.80
C LYS A 57 -3.90 -11.54 -8.20
N PHE A 58 -4.74 -10.79 -7.50
CA PHE A 58 -5.85 -11.37 -6.75
C PHE A 58 -7.01 -10.38 -6.63
N GLU A 59 -8.13 -10.86 -6.11
CA GLU A 59 -9.31 -10.05 -5.85
C GLU A 59 -9.63 -10.06 -4.35
N LEU A 60 -9.96 -8.90 -3.79
CA LEU A 60 -10.44 -8.73 -2.42
C LEU A 60 -11.78 -8.00 -2.47
N ASN A 61 -12.88 -8.68 -2.12
CA ASN A 61 -14.24 -8.13 -2.11
C ASN A 61 -14.61 -7.29 -3.35
N GLY A 62 -14.29 -7.78 -4.56
CA GLY A 62 -14.53 -7.06 -5.82
C GLY A 62 -13.43 -6.09 -6.26
N HIS A 63 -12.39 -5.87 -5.44
CA HIS A 63 -11.24 -5.04 -5.77
C HIS A 63 -10.14 -5.88 -6.42
N ARG A 64 -9.76 -5.52 -7.64
CA ARG A 64 -8.62 -6.15 -8.34
C ARG A 64 -7.31 -5.58 -7.83
N VAL A 65 -6.56 -6.40 -7.10
CA VAL A 65 -5.28 -6.06 -6.49
C VAL A 65 -4.14 -6.69 -7.29
N ARG A 66 -3.00 -6.01 -7.34
CA ARG A 66 -1.75 -6.52 -7.91
C ARG A 66 -0.61 -6.20 -6.96
N CYS A 67 0.47 -6.95 -7.03
CA CYS A 67 1.73 -6.67 -6.35
C CYS A 67 2.08 -5.18 -6.38
N GLY A 68 2.40 -4.61 -5.21
CA GLY A 68 2.71 -3.19 -5.08
C GLY A 68 1.47 -2.29 -5.05
N TYR A 69 0.34 -2.77 -4.54
CA TYR A 69 -0.87 -1.96 -4.41
C TYR A 69 -0.82 -1.14 -3.13
N VAL A 70 -0.71 0.17 -3.27
CA VAL A 70 -0.56 1.13 -2.17
C VAL A 70 -1.90 1.79 -1.88
N ILE A 71 -2.20 1.94 -0.60
CA ILE A 71 -3.35 2.69 -0.09
C ILE A 71 -2.81 3.70 0.92
N ILE A 72 -3.31 4.94 0.88
CA ILE A 72 -3.13 5.92 1.97
C ILE A 72 -4.49 6.47 2.37
N LYS A 73 -4.75 6.54 3.68
CA LYS A 73 -5.99 7.06 4.26
C LYS A 73 -5.67 8.07 5.35
N ASP A 74 -6.43 9.17 5.40
CA ASP A 74 -6.30 10.16 6.47
C ASP A 74 -6.68 9.49 7.78
N SER A 75 -5.72 9.42 8.70
CA SER A 75 -5.91 8.73 9.98
C SER A 75 -6.99 9.36 10.87
N SER A 76 -7.36 10.61 10.62
CA SER A 76 -8.47 11.28 11.34
C SER A 76 -9.86 10.93 10.80
N GLU A 77 -9.95 10.37 9.59
CA GLU A 77 -11.21 9.95 8.95
C GLU A 77 -11.50 8.46 9.16
N LEU A 78 -10.53 7.71 9.70
CA LEU A 78 -10.71 6.31 10.07
C LEU A 78 -11.53 6.22 11.36
N GLY A 79 -12.65 5.49 11.31
CA GLY A 79 -13.38 5.12 12.51
C GLY A 79 -12.59 4.04 13.24
N PHE A 80 -12.10 4.34 14.46
CA PHE A 80 -11.38 3.37 15.30
C PHE A 80 -12.31 2.22 15.66
N SER A 81 -12.32 1.19 14.83
CA SER A 81 -13.09 -0.02 15.05
C SER A 81 -12.12 -1.06 15.62
N SER A 82 -12.38 -1.52 16.83
CA SER A 82 -11.44 -2.27 17.67
C SER A 82 -11.21 -3.72 17.22
N PHE A 83 -11.26 -4.01 15.93
CA PHE A 83 -11.38 -5.38 15.42
C PHE A 83 -10.07 -6.00 14.91
N LEU A 84 -8.99 -5.23 14.72
CA LEU A 84 -7.73 -5.74 14.18
C LEU A 84 -6.49 -5.25 14.96
N ASP A 85 -5.51 -6.14 15.15
CA ASP A 85 -4.20 -5.80 15.73
C ASP A 85 -3.50 -4.71 14.90
N GLY A 86 -2.97 -3.67 15.55
CA GLY A 86 -2.48 -2.47 14.86
C GLY A 86 -3.60 -1.58 14.27
N VAL A 87 -4.75 -1.53 14.95
CA VAL A 87 -5.91 -0.61 14.86
C VAL A 87 -6.01 0.20 13.56
N VAL A 88 -5.16 1.21 13.37
CA VAL A 88 -5.24 2.16 12.25
C VAL A 88 -5.04 1.50 10.88
N HIS A 89 -4.18 0.49 10.78
CA HIS A 89 -3.96 -0.19 9.50
C HIS A 89 -5.07 -1.20 9.18
N GLY A 90 -5.62 -1.86 10.20
CA GLY A 90 -6.81 -2.68 10.06
C GLY A 90 -8.01 -1.84 9.61
N ASP A 91 -8.22 -0.68 10.22
CA ASP A 91 -9.24 0.28 9.81
C ASP A 91 -9.00 0.80 8.38
N THR A 92 -7.74 1.01 8.00
CA THR A 92 -7.37 1.35 6.60
C THR A 92 -7.81 0.24 5.64
N PHE A 93 -7.52 -1.03 5.98
CA PHE A 93 -7.91 -2.18 5.17
C PHE A 93 -9.43 -2.30 5.05
N HIS A 94 -10.13 -2.24 6.19
CA HIS A 94 -11.59 -2.28 6.24
C HIS A 94 -12.22 -1.13 5.43
N SER A 95 -11.70 0.10 5.54
CA SER A 95 -12.25 1.26 4.81
C SER A 95 -12.20 1.10 3.28
N VAL A 96 -11.26 0.32 2.76
CA VAL A 96 -11.09 0.11 1.32
C VAL A 96 -11.77 -1.16 0.84
N PHE A 97 -11.64 -2.26 1.58
CA PHE A 97 -12.11 -3.57 1.14
C PHE A 97 -13.42 -4.01 1.81
N GLY A 98 -13.90 -3.32 2.84
CA GLY A 98 -15.12 -3.67 3.57
C GLY A 98 -15.05 -5.05 4.23
N LEU A 99 -13.85 -5.48 4.62
CA LEU A 99 -13.60 -6.76 5.29
C LEU A 99 -13.19 -6.49 6.72
N ASP A 100 -13.83 -7.20 7.65
CA ASP A 100 -13.58 -7.08 9.10
C ASP A 100 -12.35 -7.88 9.56
N GLU A 101 -11.90 -8.81 8.71
CA GLU A 101 -10.75 -9.67 8.97
C GLU A 101 -9.76 -9.64 7.80
N LEU A 102 -8.48 -9.71 8.15
CA LEU A 102 -7.41 -9.85 7.19
C LEU A 102 -7.32 -11.31 6.75
N PRO A 103 -7.27 -11.60 5.44
CA PRO A 103 -7.02 -12.95 5.00
C PRO A 103 -5.68 -13.44 5.53
N GLU A 104 -5.65 -14.63 6.14
CA GLU A 104 -4.43 -15.22 6.72
C GLU A 104 -3.29 -15.38 5.70
N ASP A 105 -3.64 -15.57 4.43
CA ASP A 105 -2.72 -15.74 3.31
C ASP A 105 -2.38 -14.43 2.59
N LEU A 106 -2.76 -13.27 3.14
CA LEU A 106 -2.42 -11.95 2.61
C LEU A 106 -1.00 -11.55 3.01
N VAL A 107 -0.24 -11.10 2.02
CA VAL A 107 1.11 -10.54 2.18
C VAL A 107 1.00 -9.03 1.98
N ALA A 108 1.16 -8.27 3.06
CA ALA A 108 1.04 -6.82 3.06
C ALA A 108 1.98 -6.20 4.09
N GLU A 109 2.17 -4.89 4.03
CA GLU A 109 2.94 -4.10 5.01
C GLU A 109 2.18 -2.82 5.36
N GLY A 110 2.28 -2.40 6.62
CA GLY A 110 1.73 -1.14 7.12
C GLY A 110 2.79 -0.03 7.17
N PHE A 111 2.39 1.19 6.81
CA PHE A 111 3.23 2.38 6.97
C PHE A 111 2.40 3.60 7.37
N SER A 112 3.01 4.55 8.06
CA SER A 112 2.39 5.84 8.38
C SER A 112 3.10 6.98 7.65
N ILE A 113 2.36 8.04 7.34
CA ILE A 113 2.93 9.30 6.83
C ILE A 113 2.63 10.40 7.84
N THR A 114 3.65 11.03 8.41
CA THR A 114 3.49 12.13 9.38
C THR A 114 4.42 13.27 9.01
N GLY A 115 3.87 14.47 8.77
CA GLY A 115 4.68 15.62 8.37
C GLY A 115 5.40 15.44 7.02
N GLY A 116 4.94 14.48 6.20
CA GLY A 116 5.55 14.10 4.93
C GLY A 116 6.68 13.09 4.99
N GLU A 117 7.03 12.60 6.17
CA GLU A 117 7.94 11.47 6.33
C GLU A 117 7.15 10.17 6.34
N VAL A 118 7.61 9.18 5.56
CA VAL A 118 7.01 7.84 5.54
C VAL A 118 7.79 6.94 6.50
N VAL A 119 7.07 6.34 7.44
CA VAL A 119 7.62 5.44 8.45
C VAL A 119 6.88 4.11 8.36
N GLY A 120 7.58 3.07 7.90
CA GLY A 120 7.07 1.71 7.88
C GLY A 120 7.42 0.96 9.16
N ARG A 121 6.43 0.27 9.73
CA ARG A 121 6.63 -0.74 10.77
C ARG A 121 5.90 -1.99 10.30
N SER A 122 6.66 -3.01 9.96
CA SER A 122 6.15 -4.20 9.25
C SER A 122 5.34 -5.16 10.12
N GLY A 123 5.43 -5.04 11.44
CA GLY A 123 4.85 -6.00 12.39
C GLY A 123 3.32 -6.06 12.39
N THR A 124 2.63 -5.29 11.54
CA THR A 124 1.16 -5.24 11.50
C THR A 124 0.53 -6.21 10.50
N PHE A 125 1.27 -6.77 9.51
CA PHE A 125 0.70 -7.66 8.49
C PHE A 125 1.65 -8.80 8.08
N ASN A 126 1.89 -9.79 8.96
CA ASN A 126 2.53 -11.08 8.62
C ASN A 126 3.92 -11.05 7.94
N THR A 127 4.51 -9.89 7.64
CA THR A 127 5.89 -9.72 7.17
C THR A 127 6.75 -9.35 8.37
N GLY A 128 7.54 -10.28 8.90
CA GLY A 128 8.48 -9.97 9.98
C GLY A 128 9.57 -8.99 9.53
N GLY A 129 9.92 -8.01 10.38
CA GLY A 129 11.08 -7.10 10.20
C GLY A 129 10.79 -5.83 9.39
N ASP A 130 11.32 -4.67 9.79
CA ASP A 130 10.92 -3.34 9.28
C ASP A 130 10.77 -3.23 7.75
N MET A 131 9.83 -2.38 7.31
CA MET A 131 9.65 -2.09 5.89
C MET A 131 10.97 -1.57 5.30
N GLN A 132 11.38 -2.17 4.19
CA GLN A 132 12.65 -1.84 3.56
C GLN A 132 12.65 -0.40 3.05
N ARG A 133 13.79 0.29 3.18
CA ARG A 133 13.94 1.71 2.77
C ARG A 133 13.53 1.96 1.32
N ALA A 134 13.84 1.01 0.44
CA ALA A 134 13.42 0.96 -0.96
C ALA A 134 11.90 1.13 -1.15
N SER A 135 11.10 0.41 -0.36
CA SER A 135 9.64 0.48 -0.40
C SER A 135 9.15 1.82 0.17
N LEU A 136 9.83 2.37 1.18
CA LEU A 136 9.51 3.68 1.77
C LEU A 136 9.74 4.82 0.79
N ASP A 137 10.91 4.87 0.13
CA ASP A 137 11.25 5.93 -0.83
C ASP A 137 10.24 5.95 -2.01
N LEU A 138 9.82 4.77 -2.45
CA LEU A 138 8.80 4.63 -3.50
C LEU A 138 7.42 5.12 -3.05
N VAL A 139 7.04 4.85 -1.79
CA VAL A 139 5.79 5.35 -1.21
C VAL A 139 5.84 6.87 -1.03
N GLU A 140 6.98 7.43 -0.59
CA GLU A 140 7.22 8.88 -0.49
C GLU A 140 7.04 9.56 -1.85
N GLU A 141 7.65 9.02 -2.91
CA GLU A 141 7.53 9.56 -4.27
C GLU A 141 6.08 9.48 -4.78
N LEU A 142 5.40 8.35 -4.56
CA LEU A 142 4.00 8.18 -4.97
C LEU A 142 3.03 9.09 -4.21
N ALA A 143 3.21 9.24 -2.91
CA ALA A 143 2.37 10.09 -2.07
C ALA A 143 2.57 11.58 -2.40
N SER A 144 3.82 12.02 -2.58
CA SER A 144 4.13 13.41 -2.91
C SER A 144 3.58 13.85 -4.28
N GLY A 145 3.49 12.92 -5.24
CA GLY A 145 2.85 13.12 -6.54
C GLY A 145 1.30 13.14 -6.50
N TRP A 146 0.69 12.63 -5.43
CA TRP A 146 -0.76 12.51 -5.26
C TRP A 146 -1.42 13.81 -4.72
N ARG A 147 -1.32 14.90 -5.48
CA ARG A 147 -1.92 16.22 -5.16
C ARG A 147 -3.22 16.48 -5.93
N ARG A 148 -4.13 17.28 -5.33
CA ARG A 148 -5.38 17.75 -5.97
C ARG A 148 -5.09 18.29 -7.38
N GLY A 149 -5.60 17.62 -8.41
CA GLY A 149 -5.58 18.09 -9.80
C GLY A 149 -4.39 17.68 -10.66
N SER A 150 -3.39 16.97 -10.13
CA SER A 150 -2.28 16.42 -10.92
C SER A 150 -2.38 14.90 -11.02
N VAL A 151 -3.30 14.40 -11.85
CA VAL A 151 -3.07 13.09 -12.47
C VAL A 151 -1.91 13.29 -13.43
N GLN A 152 -0.68 13.07 -12.98
CA GLN A 152 0.44 12.86 -13.88
C GLN A 152 0.51 11.34 -14.14
N PRO A 153 0.07 10.86 -15.32
CA PRO A 153 0.45 9.52 -15.73
C PRO A 153 1.95 9.52 -15.97
N GLY A 154 2.71 8.78 -15.16
CA GLY A 154 4.08 8.42 -15.49
C GLY A 154 5.19 8.94 -14.57
N THR A 155 4.92 9.29 -13.30
CA THR A 155 6.01 9.47 -12.33
C THR A 155 6.72 8.12 -12.17
N THR A 156 7.89 8.00 -12.80
CA THR A 156 8.68 6.78 -12.84
C THR A 156 9.70 6.83 -11.72
N ALA A 157 9.26 6.48 -10.52
CA ALA A 157 10.18 5.98 -9.50
C ALA A 157 10.83 4.72 -10.08
N THR A 158 12.13 4.53 -9.93
CA THR A 158 12.79 3.27 -10.32
C THR A 158 13.63 2.81 -9.14
N VAL A 159 13.15 1.81 -8.42
CA VAL A 159 13.88 1.19 -7.31
C VAL A 159 14.19 -0.25 -7.71
N LYS A 160 15.49 -0.57 -7.85
CA LYS A 160 15.99 -1.91 -8.12
C LYS A 160 16.58 -2.44 -6.82
N ASP A 161 15.81 -3.25 -6.09
CA ASP A 161 16.33 -3.91 -4.91
C ASP A 161 15.94 -5.39 -4.90
N LEU A 162 16.97 -6.23 -4.71
CA LEU A 162 16.84 -7.68 -4.56
C LEU A 162 16.92 -7.95 -3.06
N MET A 163 15.81 -8.26 -2.40
CA MET A 163 15.82 -8.42 -0.93
C MET A 163 15.36 -9.81 -0.47
N HIS A 164 16.16 -10.38 0.43
CA HIS A 164 15.90 -11.59 1.19
C HIS A 164 15.28 -11.22 2.52
N LEU A 165 14.09 -11.73 2.80
CA LEU A 165 13.52 -11.78 4.15
C LEU A 165 14.00 -13.11 4.78
N LEU A 166 14.79 -13.01 5.86
CA LEU A 166 15.14 -14.13 6.74
C LEU A 166 14.30 -14.04 8.00
#